data_AF-A0A7C1VBA6-F1
#
_entry.id   AF-A0A7C1VBA6-F1
#
_cell.length_a   1.000
_cell.length_b   1.000
_cell.length_c   1.000
_cell.angle_alpha   90.00
_cell.angle_beta   90.00
_cell.angle_gamma   90.00
#
_symmetry.space_group_name_H-M   'P 1'
#
loop_
_entity.id
_entity.type
_entity.pdbx_description
1 polymer ?
#
loop_
_entity_poly.entity_id
_entity_poly.type
_entity_poly.pdbx_seq_one_letter_code
_entity_poly.pdbx_strand_id
1 'polypeptide(L)'
;NPEYVFCNGAGVMFKGEEAREALDANIEVIRNLYDQVVDFINEEVHITEMIHKVKIPDHLKDSPYLNPSYSRPEFFTFNVYRWLHGYIDNNPAHLLPRPEYEVMRELYKLIGDSEKIIKRAKTLLDQDQTQLALEVLDVLIQADPNNIEARKLRIKLLKKLATEDNCLMSRNTWVYYINKDSEFLKSKSKKVE
;
A
#
# COMPACT_ATOMS: atom_id res chain seq x y z
N ASN A 1 18.55 -16.83 29.06
CA ASN A 1 18.56 -15.36 29.14
C ASN A 1 19.57 -14.84 28.15
N PRO A 2 19.14 -14.28 26.99
CA PRO A 2 20.07 -13.68 26.05
C PRO A 2 20.76 -12.49 26.72
N GLU A 3 22.10 -12.46 26.68
CA GLU A 3 22.85 -11.34 27.24
C GLU A 3 22.97 -10.18 26.25
N TYR A 4 22.95 -10.48 24.95
CA TYR A 4 23.08 -9.53 23.86
C TYR A 4 22.17 -9.91 22.69
N VAL A 5 21.59 -8.91 22.04
CA VAL A 5 20.87 -9.06 20.77
C VAL A 5 21.43 -8.03 19.79
N PHE A 6 21.82 -8.50 18.61
CA PHE A 6 22.35 -7.67 17.53
C PHE A 6 21.33 -7.54 16.41
N CYS A 7 20.73 -6.35 16.28
CA CYS A 7 19.78 -6.02 15.23
C CYS A 7 20.55 -5.49 14.00
N ASN A 8 21.16 -6.41 13.23
CA ASN A 8 22.08 -6.08 12.12
C ASN A 8 21.50 -5.04 11.15
N GLY A 9 20.24 -5.20 10.72
CA GLY A 9 19.60 -4.27 9.78
C GLY A 9 19.41 -2.84 10.32
N ALA A 10 19.38 -2.67 11.65
CA ALA A 10 19.26 -1.36 12.30
C ALA A 10 20.61 -0.83 12.81
N GLY A 11 21.66 -1.66 12.84
CA GLY A 11 22.93 -1.31 13.46
C GLY A 11 22.83 -1.09 14.98
N VAL A 12 21.84 -1.68 15.65
CA VAL A 12 21.58 -1.53 17.08
C VAL A 12 21.93 -2.82 17.83
N MET A 13 22.42 -2.67 19.06
CA MET A 13 22.66 -3.77 19.99
C MET A 13 21.93 -3.48 21.30
N PHE A 14 21.18 -4.46 21.80
CA PHE A 14 20.56 -4.43 23.12
C PHE A 14 21.31 -5.38 24.07
N LYS A 15 21.27 -5.09 25.37
CA LYS A 15 21.95 -5.87 26.40
C LYS A 15 21.03 -6.17 27.58
N GLY A 16 21.17 -7.36 28.18
CA GLY A 16 20.50 -7.71 29.43
C GLY A 16 18.97 -7.69 29.29
N GLU A 17 18.31 -6.90 30.14
CA GLU A 17 16.83 -6.80 30.13
C GLU A 17 16.28 -6.20 28.83
N GLU A 18 16.90 -5.15 28.29
CA GLU A 18 16.47 -4.53 27.02
C GLU A 18 16.52 -5.54 25.86
N ALA A 19 17.49 -6.46 25.87
CA ALA A 19 17.59 -7.50 24.86
C ALA A 19 16.41 -8.47 24.93
N ARG A 20 15.96 -8.78 26.14
CA ARG A 20 14.78 -9.62 26.37
C ARG A 20 13.51 -8.87 25.96
N GLU A 21 13.34 -7.63 26.39
CA GLU A 21 12.16 -6.81 26.06
C GLU A 21 12.02 -6.57 24.55
N ALA A 22 13.12 -6.33 23.84
CA ALA A 22 13.12 -6.19 22.39
C ALA A 22 12.63 -7.46 21.69
N LEU A 23 13.09 -8.64 22.15
CA LEU A 23 12.64 -9.92 21.61
C LEU A 23 11.18 -10.20 21.95
N ASP A 24 10.79 -10.01 23.21
CA ASP A 24 9.44 -10.26 23.70
C ASP A 24 8.43 -9.38 22.92
N ALA A 25 8.70 -8.09 22.76
CA ALA A 25 7.84 -7.18 22.00
C ALA A 25 7.71 -7.59 20.51
N ASN A 26 8.81 -7.99 19.87
CA ASN A 26 8.79 -8.43 18.47
C ASN A 26 8.04 -9.77 18.30
N ILE A 27 8.25 -10.72 19.21
CA ILE A 27 7.54 -12.02 19.20
C ILE A 27 6.05 -11.78 19.40
N GLU A 28 5.69 -10.95 20.36
CA GLU A 28 4.29 -10.67 20.70
C GLU A 28 3.58 -9.98 19.54
N VAL A 29 4.13 -8.91 18.96
CA VAL A 29 3.47 -8.20 17.87
C VAL A 29 3.29 -9.09 16.65
N ILE A 30 4.28 -9.91 16.29
CA ILE A 30 4.19 -10.80 15.12
C ILE A 30 3.09 -11.84 15.33
N ARG A 31 3.04 -12.48 16.50
CA ARG A 31 2.00 -13.46 16.84
C ARG A 31 0.62 -12.81 16.85
N ASN A 32 0.50 -11.64 17.49
CA ASN A 32 -0.76 -10.96 17.59
C ASN A 32 -1.29 -10.49 16.22
N LEU A 33 -0.46 -9.93 15.35
CA LEU A 33 -0.86 -9.58 13.99
C LEU A 33 -1.25 -10.82 13.16
N TYR A 34 -0.54 -11.94 13.36
CA TYR A 34 -0.88 -13.20 12.70
C TYR A 34 -2.24 -13.74 13.16
N ASP A 35 -2.48 -13.78 14.47
CA ASP A 35 -3.74 -14.26 15.06
C ASP A 35 -4.92 -13.40 14.59
N GLN A 36 -4.77 -12.07 14.57
CA GLN A 36 -5.79 -11.16 14.00
C GLN A 36 -6.13 -11.49 12.54
N VAL A 37 -5.12 -11.81 11.71
CA VAL A 37 -5.36 -12.20 10.31
C VAL A 37 -6.13 -13.52 10.23
N VAL A 38 -5.77 -14.50 11.06
CA VAL A 38 -6.47 -15.80 11.13
C VAL A 38 -7.92 -15.60 11.55
N ASP A 39 -8.17 -14.79 12.58
CA ASP A 39 -9.52 -14.48 13.07
C ASP A 39 -10.35 -13.82 11.96
N PHE A 40 -9.81 -12.81 11.28
CA PHE A 40 -10.52 -12.15 10.19
C PHE A 40 -10.74 -13.04 8.95
N ILE A 41 -9.85 -14.00 8.68
CA ILE A 41 -10.10 -15.03 7.67
C ILE A 41 -11.30 -15.89 8.07
N ASN A 42 -11.34 -16.35 9.33
CA ASN A 42 -12.44 -17.18 9.83
C ASN A 42 -13.77 -16.44 9.90
N GLU A 43 -13.74 -15.11 10.04
CA GLU A 43 -14.90 -14.20 9.97
C GLU A 43 -15.28 -13.80 8.53
N GLU A 44 -14.61 -14.37 7.51
CA GLU A 44 -14.83 -14.07 6.09
C GLU A 44 -14.64 -12.57 5.74
N VAL A 45 -13.82 -11.84 6.50
CA VAL A 45 -13.53 -10.43 6.23
C VAL A 45 -12.66 -10.33 4.98
N HIS A 46 -13.13 -9.57 3.99
CA HIS A 46 -12.41 -9.36 2.75
C HIS A 46 -11.08 -8.64 2.98
N ILE A 47 -10.03 -9.03 2.24
CA ILE A 47 -8.65 -8.53 2.44
C ILE A 47 -8.56 -7.00 2.35
N THR A 48 -9.37 -6.35 1.50
CA THR A 48 -9.38 -4.89 1.35
C THR A 48 -9.88 -4.17 2.60
N GLU A 49 -10.69 -4.81 3.44
CA GLU A 49 -11.10 -4.28 4.74
C GLU A 49 -10.12 -4.69 5.84
N MET A 50 -9.64 -5.93 5.78
CA MET A 50 -8.74 -6.53 6.78
C MET A 50 -7.48 -5.69 7.02
N ILE A 51 -6.87 -5.16 5.94
CA ILE A 51 -5.68 -4.29 6.04
C ILE A 51 -5.90 -3.03 6.88
N HIS A 52 -7.15 -2.57 7.05
CA HIS A 52 -7.49 -1.42 7.88
C HIS A 52 -7.87 -1.80 9.32
N LYS A 53 -8.17 -3.07 9.57
CA LYS A 53 -8.56 -3.60 10.88
C LYS A 53 -7.37 -4.15 11.66
N VAL A 54 -6.45 -4.84 10.98
CA VAL A 54 -5.25 -5.42 11.62
C VAL A 54 -4.33 -4.32 12.12
N LYS A 55 -4.08 -4.29 13.43
CA LYS A 55 -3.33 -3.21 14.10
C LYS A 55 -2.42 -3.74 15.19
N ILE A 56 -1.32 -3.03 15.43
CA ILE A 56 -0.46 -3.29 16.59
C ILE A 56 -1.30 -3.06 17.86
N PRO A 57 -1.25 -3.95 18.87
CA PRO A 57 -1.91 -3.75 20.15
C PRO A 57 -1.57 -2.41 20.81
N ASP A 58 -2.54 -1.81 21.49
CA ASP A 58 -2.37 -0.47 22.09
C ASP A 58 -1.21 -0.39 23.09
N HIS A 59 -0.91 -1.46 23.83
CA HIS A 59 0.20 -1.49 24.78
C HIS A 59 1.57 -1.65 24.11
N LEU A 60 1.61 -2.02 22.82
CA LEU A 60 2.83 -2.16 22.03
C LEU A 60 3.05 -1.01 21.05
N LYS A 61 2.05 -0.14 20.82
CA LYS A 61 2.09 0.90 19.77
C LYS A 61 3.26 1.89 19.94
N ASP A 62 3.61 2.20 21.18
CA ASP A 62 4.67 3.15 21.54
C ASP A 62 5.96 2.42 21.98
N SER A 63 6.05 1.11 21.71
CA SER A 63 7.25 0.34 22.05
C SER A 63 8.46 0.88 21.30
N PRO A 64 9.58 1.17 21.98
CA PRO A 64 10.80 1.67 21.33
C PRO A 64 11.43 0.61 20.39
N TYR A 65 11.00 -0.64 20.50
CA TYR A 65 11.50 -1.77 19.72
C TYR A 65 10.70 -2.04 18.44
N LEU A 66 9.54 -1.40 18.27
CA LEU A 66 8.57 -1.70 17.21
C LEU A 66 8.35 -0.51 16.26
N ASN A 67 9.43 0.02 15.70
CA ASN A 67 9.33 1.10 14.72
C ASN A 67 9.02 0.57 13.30
N PRO A 68 7.83 0.84 12.71
CA PRO A 68 7.46 0.39 11.37
C PRO A 68 8.07 1.30 10.28
N SER A 69 9.38 1.55 10.36
CA SER A 69 10.08 2.43 9.42
C SER A 69 10.39 1.73 8.10
N TYR A 70 10.68 0.43 8.12
CA TYR A 70 10.97 -0.33 6.90
C TYR A 70 9.69 -0.89 6.26
N SER A 71 8.82 -1.52 7.04
CA SER A 71 7.57 -2.16 6.60
C SER A 71 6.39 -1.65 7.44
N ARG A 72 5.18 -2.17 7.20
CA ARG A 72 3.94 -1.74 7.87
C ARG A 72 2.95 -2.91 8.07
N PRO A 73 2.03 -2.84 9.05
CA PRO A 73 1.06 -3.91 9.33
C PRO A 73 0.22 -4.33 8.12
N GLU A 74 -0.09 -3.41 7.21
CA GLU A 74 -0.86 -3.69 6.00
C GLU A 74 -0.11 -4.67 5.08
N PHE A 75 1.20 -4.51 4.92
CA PHE A 75 2.02 -5.44 4.13
C PHE A 75 2.16 -6.81 4.81
N PHE A 76 2.27 -6.83 6.14
CA PHE A 76 2.24 -8.07 6.91
C PHE A 76 0.91 -8.82 6.69
N THR A 77 -0.20 -8.10 6.79
CA THR A 77 -1.57 -8.62 6.57
C THR A 77 -1.70 -9.25 5.19
N PHE A 78 -1.31 -8.54 4.12
CA PHE A 78 -1.33 -9.10 2.76
C PHE A 78 -0.52 -10.39 2.65
N ASN A 79 0.67 -10.44 3.25
CA ASN A 79 1.54 -11.60 3.17
C ASN A 79 0.99 -12.81 3.92
N VAL A 80 0.50 -12.62 5.15
CA VAL A 80 -0.10 -13.71 5.95
C VAL A 80 -1.39 -14.20 5.30
N TYR A 81 -2.26 -13.29 4.85
CA TYR A 81 -3.47 -13.65 4.13
C TYR A 81 -3.14 -14.47 2.88
N ARG A 82 -2.19 -14.02 2.05
CA ARG A 82 -1.77 -14.78 0.87
C ARG A 82 -1.18 -16.15 1.22
N TRP A 83 -0.44 -16.24 2.33
CA TRP A 83 0.16 -17.50 2.78
C TRP A 83 -0.88 -18.52 3.21
N LEU A 84 -1.94 -18.10 3.91
CA LEU A 84 -2.95 -18.99 4.47
C LEU A 84 -4.15 -19.21 3.53
N HIS A 85 -4.69 -18.14 2.96
CA HIS A 85 -5.94 -18.13 2.20
C HIS A 85 -5.74 -18.27 0.69
N GLY A 86 -4.53 -17.99 0.19
CA GLY A 86 -4.18 -18.12 -1.23
C GLY A 86 -4.72 -16.99 -2.10
N TYR A 87 -5.35 -17.35 -3.23
CA TYR A 87 -5.72 -16.42 -4.30
C TYR A 87 -7.21 -16.11 -4.41
N ILE A 88 -8.07 -16.97 -3.85
CA ILE A 88 -9.52 -16.75 -3.86
C ILE A 88 -9.88 -15.82 -2.70
N ASP A 89 -10.79 -14.89 -2.91
CA ASP A 89 -11.28 -13.93 -1.90
C ASP A 89 -12.82 -13.98 -1.80
N ASN A 90 -13.40 -15.13 -2.14
CA ASN A 90 -14.83 -15.38 -2.24
C ASN A 90 -15.56 -14.55 -3.31
N ASN A 91 -14.84 -13.83 -4.17
CA ASN A 91 -15.39 -13.25 -5.38
C ASN A 91 -15.06 -14.11 -6.62
N PRO A 92 -16.05 -14.74 -7.27
CA PRO A 92 -15.79 -15.56 -8.47
C PRO A 92 -15.20 -14.77 -9.64
N ALA A 93 -15.40 -13.44 -9.70
CA ALA A 93 -14.78 -12.59 -10.72
C ALA A 93 -13.25 -12.49 -10.56
N HIS A 94 -12.71 -12.77 -9.37
CA HIS A 94 -11.30 -12.68 -9.06
C HIS A 94 -10.56 -14.03 -9.14
N LEU A 95 -11.28 -15.15 -9.40
CA LEU A 95 -10.68 -16.49 -9.39
C LEU A 95 -9.64 -16.70 -10.51
N LEU A 96 -9.96 -16.26 -11.73
CA LEU A 96 -9.09 -16.32 -12.90
C LEU A 96 -9.24 -15.01 -13.69
N PRO A 97 -8.70 -13.90 -13.17
CA PRO A 97 -9.00 -12.58 -13.72
C PRO A 97 -8.38 -12.41 -15.10
N ARG A 98 -9.06 -11.65 -15.96
CA ARG A 98 -8.46 -11.10 -17.18
C ARG A 98 -7.40 -10.05 -16.80
N PRO A 99 -6.46 -9.73 -17.70
CA PRO A 99 -5.55 -8.63 -17.47
C PRO A 99 -6.31 -7.34 -17.10
N GLU A 100 -5.88 -6.64 -16.04
CA GLU A 100 -6.62 -5.50 -15.47
C GLU A 100 -6.95 -4.42 -16.51
N TYR A 101 -6.02 -4.13 -17.43
CA TYR A 101 -6.21 -3.15 -18.50
C TYR A 101 -7.36 -3.51 -19.47
N GLU A 102 -7.73 -4.80 -19.60
CA GLU A 102 -8.94 -5.19 -20.36
C GLU A 102 -10.21 -4.73 -19.61
N VAL A 103 -10.30 -5.01 -18.31
CA VAL A 103 -11.45 -4.63 -17.47
C VAL A 103 -11.57 -3.12 -17.35
N MET A 104 -10.46 -2.42 -17.08
CA MET A 104 -10.45 -0.95 -16.92
C MET A 104 -10.86 -0.24 -18.21
N ARG A 105 -10.56 -0.80 -19.39
CA ARG A 105 -11.05 -0.24 -20.67
C ARG A 105 -12.55 -0.39 -20.83
N GLU A 106 -13.16 -1.50 -20.41
CA GLU A 106 -14.62 -1.63 -20.42
C GLU A 106 -15.28 -0.68 -19.43
N LEU A 107 -14.74 -0.53 -18.22
CA LEU A 107 -15.20 0.46 -17.25
C LEU A 107 -15.09 1.88 -17.82
N TYR A 108 -13.97 2.22 -18.48
CA TYR A 108 -13.81 3.51 -19.13
C TYR A 108 -14.82 3.73 -20.27
N LYS A 109 -15.11 2.72 -21.10
CA LYS A 109 -16.14 2.81 -22.16
C LYS A 109 -17.53 3.10 -21.59
N LEU A 110 -17.86 2.54 -20.43
CA LEU A 110 -19.12 2.83 -19.73
C LEU A 110 -19.17 4.27 -19.20
N ILE A 111 -18.05 4.79 -18.67
CA ILE A 111 -17.95 6.17 -18.18
C ILE A 111 -17.96 7.18 -19.34
N GLY A 112 -17.26 6.84 -20.43
CA GLY A 112 -17.21 7.56 -21.71
C GLY A 112 -16.46 8.90 -21.69
N ASP A 113 -15.87 9.30 -20.56
CA ASP A 113 -15.37 10.66 -20.38
C ASP A 113 -14.18 10.71 -19.40
N SER A 114 -13.01 11.05 -19.93
CA SER A 114 -11.78 11.23 -19.15
C SER A 114 -11.85 12.39 -18.16
N GLU A 115 -12.51 13.50 -18.52
CA GLU A 115 -12.59 14.69 -17.67
C GLU A 115 -13.40 14.42 -16.40
N LYS A 116 -14.47 13.61 -16.50
CA LYS A 116 -15.25 13.18 -15.33
C LYS A 116 -14.39 12.45 -14.30
N ILE A 117 -13.55 11.51 -14.74
CA ILE A 117 -12.65 10.75 -13.87
C ILE A 117 -11.64 11.70 -13.21
N ILE A 118 -10.98 12.55 -14.02
CA ILE A 118 -9.99 13.51 -13.53
C ILE A 118 -10.61 14.48 -12.52
N LYS A 119 -11.80 15.02 -12.81
CA LYS A 119 -12.52 15.93 -11.90
C LYS A 119 -12.86 15.24 -10.60
N ARG A 120 -13.35 13.99 -10.66
CA ARG A 120 -13.68 13.23 -9.45
C ARG A 120 -12.45 12.93 -8.60
N ALA A 121 -11.35 12.52 -9.21
CA ALA A 121 -10.09 12.30 -8.51
C ALA A 121 -9.55 13.58 -7.86
N LYS A 122 -9.69 14.75 -8.52
CA LYS A 122 -9.37 16.04 -7.89
C LYS A 122 -10.26 16.34 -6.68
N THR A 123 -11.57 16.13 -6.78
CA THR A 123 -12.48 16.32 -5.64
C THR A 123 -12.13 15.40 -4.47
N LEU A 124 -11.81 14.14 -4.73
CA LEU A 124 -11.40 13.19 -3.69
C LEU A 124 -10.08 13.61 -3.02
N LEU A 125 -9.12 14.11 -3.81
CA LEU A 125 -7.90 14.71 -3.29
C LEU A 125 -8.18 15.93 -2.39
N ASP A 126 -9.09 16.82 -2.80
CA ASP A 126 -9.48 17.99 -2.01
C ASP A 126 -10.23 17.60 -0.71
N GLN A 127 -10.75 16.38 -0.64
CA GLN A 127 -11.38 15.77 0.54
C GLN A 127 -10.40 14.94 1.40
N ASP A 128 -9.09 15.05 1.15
CA ASP A 128 -8.02 14.25 1.76
C ASP A 128 -8.14 12.72 1.54
N GLN A 129 -9.00 12.28 0.60
CA GLN A 129 -9.15 10.87 0.23
C GLN A 129 -8.16 10.47 -0.87
N THR A 130 -6.87 10.68 -0.63
CA THR A 130 -5.82 10.63 -1.68
C THR A 130 -5.63 9.23 -2.27
N GLN A 131 -5.63 8.19 -1.45
CA GLN A 131 -5.50 6.80 -1.91
C GLN A 131 -6.70 6.41 -2.80
N LEU A 132 -7.92 6.76 -2.38
CA LEU A 132 -9.13 6.54 -3.17
C LEU A 132 -9.11 7.36 -4.48
N ALA A 133 -8.61 8.60 -4.45
CA ALA A 133 -8.43 9.41 -5.65
C ALA A 133 -7.48 8.74 -6.66
N LEU A 134 -6.41 8.11 -6.17
CA LEU A 134 -5.44 7.37 -6.99
C LEU A 134 -6.08 6.16 -7.65
N GLU A 135 -6.86 5.37 -6.90
CA GLU A 135 -7.57 4.19 -7.43
C GLU A 135 -8.62 4.57 -8.47
N VAL A 136 -9.40 5.63 -8.22
CA VAL A 136 -10.36 6.16 -9.20
C VAL A 136 -9.67 6.63 -10.48
N LEU A 137 -8.52 7.31 -10.34
CA LEU A 137 -7.74 7.75 -11.49
C LEU A 137 -7.11 6.58 -12.26
N ASP A 138 -6.80 5.47 -11.59
CA ASP A 138 -6.14 4.33 -12.22
C ASP A 138 -7.00 3.69 -13.31
N VAL A 139 -8.34 3.75 -13.21
CA VAL A 139 -9.26 3.35 -14.29
C VAL A 139 -8.87 4.03 -15.61
N LEU A 140 -8.62 5.34 -15.58
CA LEU A 140 -8.22 6.10 -16.78
C LEU A 140 -6.78 5.80 -17.18
N ILE A 141 -5.85 5.66 -16.22
CA ILE A 141 -4.44 5.38 -16.53
C ILE A 141 -4.27 4.01 -17.21
N GLN A 142 -5.00 3.00 -16.77
CA GLN A 142 -4.97 1.66 -17.37
C GLN A 142 -5.67 1.65 -18.73
N ALA A 143 -6.76 2.41 -18.86
CA ALA A 143 -7.52 2.47 -20.10
C ALA A 143 -6.82 3.28 -21.21
N ASP A 144 -6.21 4.41 -20.85
CA ASP A 144 -5.39 5.26 -21.72
C ASP A 144 -4.06 5.60 -21.05
N PRO A 145 -3.05 4.71 -21.18
CA PRO A 145 -1.73 4.95 -20.62
C PRO A 145 -1.01 6.17 -21.22
N ASN A 146 -1.48 6.77 -22.32
CA ASN A 146 -0.87 7.95 -22.89
C ASN A 146 -1.49 9.27 -22.40
N ASN A 147 -2.53 9.20 -21.56
CA ASN A 147 -3.23 10.38 -21.06
C ASN A 147 -2.32 11.27 -20.20
N ILE A 148 -1.98 12.44 -20.75
CA ILE A 148 -1.04 13.39 -20.13
C ILE A 148 -1.60 13.96 -18.83
N GLU A 149 -2.87 14.36 -18.84
CA GLU A 149 -3.50 15.01 -17.68
C GLU A 149 -3.71 14.03 -16.52
N ALA A 150 -4.07 12.78 -16.82
CA ALA A 150 -4.16 11.74 -15.82
C ALA A 150 -2.80 11.48 -15.17
N ARG A 151 -1.71 11.36 -15.95
CA ARG A 151 -0.36 11.16 -15.37
C ARG A 151 0.13 12.34 -14.55
N LYS A 152 -0.15 13.58 -14.98
CA LYS A 152 0.13 14.78 -14.16
C LYS A 152 -0.60 14.74 -12.82
N LEU A 153 -1.88 14.36 -12.82
CA LEU A 153 -2.64 14.22 -11.58
C LEU A 153 -2.11 13.07 -10.72
N ARG A 154 -1.74 11.92 -11.32
CA ARG A 154 -1.15 10.80 -10.60
C ARG A 154 0.13 11.19 -9.87
N ILE A 155 1.01 11.98 -10.51
CA ILE A 155 2.20 12.54 -9.84
C ILE A 155 1.80 13.38 -8.61
N LYS A 156 0.78 14.22 -8.71
CA LYS A 156 0.30 15.05 -7.58
C LYS A 156 -0.18 14.18 -6.41
N LEU A 157 -0.98 13.15 -6.71
CA LEU A 157 -1.50 12.21 -5.72
C LEU A 157 -0.37 11.43 -5.03
N LEU A 158 0.53 10.84 -5.82
CA LEU A 158 1.66 10.07 -5.30
C LEU A 158 2.61 10.94 -4.47
N LYS A 159 2.79 12.22 -4.81
CA LYS A 159 3.59 13.15 -3.99
C LYS A 159 2.98 13.36 -2.61
N LYS A 160 1.65 13.57 -2.53
CA LYS A 160 0.97 13.71 -1.23
C LYS A 160 1.13 12.44 -0.40
N LEU A 161 0.86 11.27 -0.98
CA LEU A 161 1.07 9.97 -0.31
C LEU A 161 2.52 9.81 0.18
N ALA A 162 3.51 10.10 -0.66
CA ALA A 162 4.93 9.98 -0.32
C ALA A 162 5.40 10.97 0.77
N THR A 163 4.73 12.11 0.93
CA THR A 163 5.01 13.08 1.99
C THR A 163 4.43 12.65 3.33
N GLU A 164 3.28 11.97 3.32
CA GLU A 164 2.57 11.52 4.52
C GLU A 164 3.02 10.14 5.01
N ASP A 165 3.71 9.38 4.15
CA ASP A 165 4.12 8.00 4.42
C ASP A 165 5.58 7.91 4.91
N ASN A 166 5.76 7.47 6.15
CA ASN A 166 7.07 7.28 6.77
C ASN A 166 7.69 5.91 6.49
N CYS A 167 6.92 4.96 5.93
CA CYS A 167 7.42 3.61 5.64
C CYS A 167 8.29 3.63 4.38
N LEU A 168 9.55 3.20 4.50
CA LEU A 168 10.52 3.22 3.40
C LEU A 168 10.05 2.43 2.19
N MET A 169 9.44 1.26 2.39
CA MET A 169 8.97 0.40 1.30
C MET A 169 7.89 1.08 0.44
N SER A 170 6.83 1.60 1.05
CA SER A 170 5.75 2.28 0.32
C SER A 170 6.21 3.64 -0.22
N ARG A 171 6.88 4.46 0.59
CA ARG A 171 7.37 5.78 0.18
C ARG A 171 8.28 5.70 -1.05
N ASN A 172 9.25 4.78 -1.05
CA ASN A 172 10.16 4.63 -2.20
C ASN A 172 9.43 4.10 -3.43
N THR A 173 8.40 3.27 -3.25
CA THR A 173 7.54 2.81 -4.34
C THR A 173 6.76 3.97 -4.96
N TRP A 174 6.19 4.88 -4.16
CA TRP A 174 5.54 6.09 -4.66
C TRP A 174 6.50 6.98 -5.45
N VAL A 175 7.72 7.20 -4.94
CA VAL A 175 8.78 7.97 -5.62
C VAL A 175 9.18 7.33 -6.95
N TYR A 176 9.30 6.01 -7.00
CA TYR A 176 9.58 5.29 -8.25
C TYR A 176 8.53 5.60 -9.34
N TYR A 177 7.24 5.52 -9.00
CA TYR A 177 6.17 5.81 -9.96
C TYR A 177 6.07 7.29 -10.34
N ILE A 178 6.38 8.21 -9.41
CA ILE A 178 6.53 9.64 -9.72
C ILE A 178 7.61 9.86 -10.79
N ASN A 179 8.76 9.22 -10.62
CA ASN A 179 9.88 9.33 -11.58
C ASN A 179 9.50 8.77 -12.94
N LYS A 180 8.87 7.59 -12.97
CA LYS A 180 8.39 6.94 -14.21
C LYS A 180 7.42 7.82 -15.00
N ASP A 181 6.46 8.46 -14.33
CA ASP A 181 5.55 9.40 -14.99
C ASP A 181 6.25 10.68 -15.44
N SER A 182 7.17 11.19 -14.63
CA SER A 182 7.94 12.40 -14.97
C SER A 182 8.81 12.19 -16.22
N GLU A 183 9.45 11.03 -16.35
CA GLU A 183 10.22 10.64 -17.53
C GLU A 183 9.34 10.51 -18.76
N PHE A 184 8.17 9.87 -18.63
CA PHE A 184 7.19 9.79 -19.70
C PHE A 184 6.78 11.17 -20.20
N LEU A 185 6.43 12.10 -19.30
CA LEU A 185 6.02 13.46 -19.67
C LEU A 185 7.15 14.22 -20.38
N LYS A 186 8.39 14.14 -19.86
CA LYS A 186 9.57 14.73 -20.52
C LYS A 186 9.76 14.19 -21.94
N SER A 187 9.56 12.89 -22.16
CA SER A 187 9.69 12.27 -23.48
C SER A 187 8.66 12.78 -24.50
N LYS A 188 7.49 13.21 -24.04
CA LYS A 188 6.41 13.72 -24.90
C LYS A 188 6.64 15.18 -25.25
N SER A 189 7.16 15.99 -24.33
CA SER A 189 7.55 17.39 -24.61
C SER A 189 8.64 17.50 -25.68
N LYS A 190 9.66 16.62 -25.64
CA LYS A 190 10.76 16.61 -26.63
C LYS A 190 10.38 16.19 -28.05
N LYS A 191 9.18 15.62 -28.25
CA LYS A 191 8.69 15.19 -29.58
C LYS A 191 7.85 16.27 -30.28
N VAL A 192 7.55 17.36 -29.59
CA VAL A 192 6.72 18.48 -30.08
C VAL A 192 7.59 19.68 -30.50
N GLU A 193 8.88 19.65 -30.18
CA GLU A 193 9.94 20.54 -30.68
C GLU A 193 10.62 19.93 -31.92
#